data_AF-A0A9K3IHZ1-F1
#
_entry.id   AF-A0A9K3IHZ1-F1
#
_cell.length_a   1.000
_cell.length_b   1.000
_cell.length_c   1.000
_cell.angle_alpha   90.00
_cell.angle_beta   90.00
_cell.angle_gamma   90.00
#
_symmetry.space_group_name_H-M   'P 1'
#
loop_
_entity.id
_entity.type
_entity.pdbx_description
1 polymer ?
#
loop_
_entity_poly.entity_id
_entity_poly.type
_entity_poly.pdbx_seq_one_letter_code
_entity_poly.pdbx_strand_id
1 'polypeptide(L)'
;MRMVTGDNINTTKAIAGECGILTDDGIAIEGPDFREKIEDELFKIVPKIQVAKESADVIILDDNFSTIVTMAKWGCSVYVNIQYAPLTVVQLLWVNMIMDTLGALALATKPPTDELMERQPFGRKGNIIRNVMWRNIMGQSLYQTMKPSKQVIGFTIGFLL
;
A
#
# COMPACT_ATOMS: atom_id res chain seq x y z
N MET A 1 -10.35 -25.23 -21.15
CA MET A 1 -8.92 -24.91 -20.88
C MET A 1 -8.62 -23.61 -21.62
N ARG A 2 -8.06 -22.61 -20.94
CA ARG A 2 -7.75 -21.31 -21.54
C ARG A 2 -6.23 -21.11 -21.52
N MET A 3 -5.67 -20.61 -22.62
CA MET A 3 -4.24 -20.36 -22.77
C MET A 3 -3.96 -18.87 -22.59
N VAL A 4 -3.06 -18.55 -21.67
CA VAL A 4 -2.64 -17.17 -21.38
C VAL A 4 -1.14 -17.06 -21.63
N THR A 5 -0.71 -16.15 -22.52
CA THR A 5 0.71 -16.03 -22.93
C THR A 5 1.16 -14.58 -23.05
N GLY A 6 2.42 -14.27 -22.71
CA GLY A 6 3.02 -12.97 -23.00
C GLY A 6 3.54 -12.81 -24.45
N ASP A 7 3.51 -13.87 -25.24
CA ASP A 7 4.06 -13.91 -26.60
C ASP A 7 3.15 -13.25 -27.65
N ASN A 8 3.65 -13.16 -28.89
CA ASN A 8 2.90 -12.59 -30.01
C ASN A 8 1.62 -13.38 -30.29
N ILE A 9 0.47 -12.70 -30.39
CA ILE A 9 -0.84 -13.34 -30.59
C ILE A 9 -0.90 -14.23 -31.84
N ASN A 10 -0.17 -13.89 -32.90
CA ASN A 10 -0.13 -14.70 -34.12
C ASN A 10 0.58 -16.03 -33.89
N THR A 11 1.65 -16.03 -33.09
CA THR A 11 2.37 -17.25 -32.69
C THR A 11 1.51 -18.08 -31.74
N THR A 12 0.86 -17.44 -30.77
CA THR A 12 -0.03 -18.12 -29.83
C THR A 12 -1.23 -18.76 -30.52
N LYS A 13 -1.81 -18.11 -31.54
CA LYS A 13 -2.90 -18.69 -32.36
C LYS A 13 -2.46 -19.97 -33.08
N ALA A 14 -1.24 -19.99 -33.63
CA ALA A 14 -0.70 -21.17 -34.30
C ALA A 14 -0.51 -22.35 -33.32
N ILE A 15 0.11 -22.09 -32.17
CA ILE A 15 0.35 -23.11 -31.13
C ILE A 15 -0.98 -23.61 -30.55
N ALA A 16 -1.91 -22.70 -30.27
CA ALA A 16 -3.23 -23.05 -29.75
C ALA A 16 -4.07 -23.85 -30.75
N GLY A 17 -3.90 -23.61 -32.06
CA GLY A 17 -4.50 -24.41 -33.12
C GLY A 17 -3.92 -25.83 -33.19
N GLU A 18 -2.59 -25.96 -33.13
CA GLU A 18 -1.92 -27.27 -33.12
C GLU A 18 -2.23 -28.10 -31.87
N CYS A 19 -2.35 -27.45 -30.71
CA CYS A 19 -2.72 -28.11 -29.45
C CYS A 19 -4.23 -28.40 -29.32
N GLY A 20 -5.06 -27.98 -30.29
CA GLY A 20 -6.52 -28.12 -30.22
C GLY A 20 -7.17 -27.29 -29.10
N ILE A 21 -6.47 -26.27 -28.61
CA ILE A 21 -6.95 -25.36 -27.56
C ILE A 21 -7.85 -24.27 -28.16
N LEU A 22 -7.55 -23.84 -29.39
CA LEU A 22 -8.36 -22.91 -30.16
C LEU A 22 -9.32 -23.70 -31.07
N THR A 23 -10.61 -23.68 -30.73
CA THR A 23 -11.69 -24.24 -31.55
C THR A 23 -12.12 -23.26 -32.65
N ASP A 24 -12.79 -23.73 -33.71
CA ASP A 24 -13.26 -22.88 -34.81
C ASP A 24 -14.20 -21.74 -34.37
N ASP A 25 -14.93 -21.93 -33.25
CA ASP A 25 -15.79 -20.92 -32.62
C ASP A 25 -15.09 -20.06 -31.53
N GLY A 26 -13.82 -20.35 -31.28
CA GLY A 26 -12.99 -19.75 -30.24
C GLY A 26 -12.34 -18.43 -30.66
N ILE A 27 -12.22 -17.50 -29.73
CA ILE A 27 -11.66 -16.17 -29.98
C ILE A 27 -10.31 -16.04 -29.26
N ALA A 28 -9.34 -15.50 -29.99
CA ALA A 28 -8.02 -15.16 -29.48
C ALA A 28 -7.85 -13.64 -29.51
N ILE A 29 -7.60 -13.03 -28.35
CA ILE A 29 -7.64 -11.57 -28.18
C ILE A 29 -6.39 -11.02 -27.46
N GLU A 30 -5.99 -9.79 -27.82
CA GLU A 30 -4.93 -9.07 -27.12
C GLU A 30 -5.48 -8.16 -26.01
N GLY A 31 -4.65 -7.86 -25.00
CA GLY A 31 -5.03 -6.98 -23.89
C GLY A 31 -5.52 -5.58 -24.27
N PRO A 32 -4.97 -4.87 -25.29
CA PRO A 32 -5.51 -3.60 -25.77
C PRO A 32 -6.90 -3.75 -26.43
N ASP A 33 -7.05 -4.69 -27.36
CA ASP A 33 -8.31 -4.96 -28.08
C ASP A 33 -9.43 -5.43 -27.15
N PHE A 34 -9.09 -6.06 -26.02
CA PHE A 34 -10.04 -6.42 -24.98
C PHE A 34 -10.51 -5.19 -24.18
N ARG A 35 -9.61 -4.23 -23.93
CA ARG A 35 -9.90 -3.00 -23.17
C ARG A 35 -10.72 -1.98 -23.95
N GLU A 36 -10.65 -1.99 -25.28
CA GLU A 36 -11.44 -1.09 -26.14
C GLU A 36 -12.90 -1.54 -26.34
N LYS A 37 -13.28 -2.72 -25.82
CA LYS A 37 -14.64 -3.26 -25.98
C LYS A 37 -15.60 -2.77 -24.89
N ILE A 38 -16.81 -2.44 -25.31
CA ILE A 38 -17.92 -2.04 -24.44
C ILE A 38 -18.39 -3.24 -23.61
N GLU A 39 -18.79 -3.00 -22.36
CA GLU A 39 -19.21 -4.03 -21.39
C GLU A 39 -20.24 -5.03 -21.97
N ASP A 40 -21.24 -4.55 -22.72
CA ASP A 40 -22.30 -5.39 -23.30
C ASP A 40 -21.80 -6.37 -24.39
N GLU A 41 -20.78 -5.98 -25.15
CA GLU A 41 -20.13 -6.89 -26.10
C GLU A 41 -19.21 -7.86 -25.39
N LEU A 42 -18.52 -7.40 -24.34
CA LEU A 42 -17.60 -8.21 -23.55
C LEU A 42 -18.30 -9.46 -23.00
N PHE A 43 -19.52 -9.32 -22.46
CA PHE A 43 -20.30 -10.45 -21.94
C PHE A 43 -20.58 -11.54 -22.99
N LYS A 44 -20.69 -11.19 -24.27
CA LYS A 44 -20.93 -12.15 -25.36
C LYS A 44 -19.65 -12.86 -25.80
N ILE A 45 -18.51 -12.16 -25.68
CA ILE A 45 -17.23 -12.59 -26.25
C ILE A 45 -16.41 -13.38 -25.20
N VAL A 46 -16.47 -13.02 -23.92
CA VAL A 46 -15.69 -13.67 -22.85
C VAL A 46 -15.87 -15.20 -22.76
N PRO A 47 -17.07 -15.80 -22.87
CA PRO A 47 -17.19 -17.25 -22.84
C PRO A 47 -16.52 -17.94 -24.04
N LYS A 48 -16.32 -17.22 -25.16
CA LYS A 48 -15.67 -17.72 -26.37
C LYS A 48 -14.16 -17.47 -26.39
N ILE A 49 -13.63 -16.65 -25.47
CA ILE A 49 -12.18 -16.39 -25.41
C ILE A 49 -11.48 -17.64 -24.88
N GLN A 50 -10.60 -18.19 -25.72
CA GLN A 50 -9.78 -19.37 -25.41
C GLN A 50 -8.31 -19.03 -25.30
N VAL A 51 -7.87 -17.96 -25.94
CA VAL A 51 -6.48 -17.50 -25.95
C VAL A 51 -6.45 -16.00 -25.63
N ALA A 52 -5.68 -15.62 -24.63
CA ALA A 52 -5.50 -14.22 -24.25
C ALA A 52 -4.01 -13.88 -24.11
N LYS A 53 -3.59 -12.74 -24.67
CA LYS A 53 -2.25 -12.21 -24.48
C LYS A 53 -2.16 -11.42 -23.17
N GLU A 54 -1.21 -11.76 -22.30
CA GLU A 54 -1.15 -11.27 -20.92
C GLU A 54 -0.39 -9.95 -20.77
N SER A 55 -0.98 -9.04 -20.00
CA SER A 55 -0.36 -7.98 -19.19
C SER A 55 -1.31 -7.66 -18.04
N ALA A 56 -1.87 -8.71 -17.41
CA ALA A 56 -2.90 -8.54 -16.39
C ALA A 56 -2.24 -8.34 -15.02
N ASP A 57 -2.52 -7.21 -14.37
CA ASP A 57 -2.06 -6.94 -13.00
C ASP A 57 -2.78 -7.82 -11.95
N VAL A 58 -3.90 -8.46 -12.33
CA VAL A 58 -4.71 -9.34 -11.48
C VAL A 58 -5.10 -10.59 -12.26
N ILE A 59 -4.65 -11.76 -11.79
CA ILE A 59 -4.97 -13.08 -12.36
C ILE A 59 -6.02 -13.76 -11.49
N ILE A 60 -7.10 -14.22 -12.11
CA ILE A 60 -8.20 -14.91 -11.42
C ILE A 60 -7.94 -16.41 -11.52
N LEU A 61 -7.87 -17.08 -10.37
CA LEU A 61 -7.53 -18.50 -10.27
C LEU A 61 -8.74 -19.42 -10.48
N ASP A 62 -9.94 -18.86 -10.40
CA ASP A 62 -11.21 -19.51 -10.67
C ASP A 62 -11.88 -18.92 -11.92
N ASP A 63 -12.42 -19.77 -12.81
CA ASP A 63 -13.14 -19.33 -14.02
C ASP A 63 -14.55 -18.73 -13.70
N ASN A 64 -14.69 -18.04 -12.56
CA ASN A 64 -15.96 -17.55 -12.04
C ASN A 64 -16.07 -16.02 -12.11
N PHE A 65 -17.04 -15.53 -12.89
CA PHE A 65 -17.32 -14.09 -13.02
C PHE A 65 -17.75 -13.42 -11.71
N SER A 66 -18.31 -14.17 -10.75
CA SER A 66 -18.66 -13.59 -9.43
C SER A 66 -17.42 -13.10 -8.65
N THR A 67 -16.25 -13.69 -8.92
CA THR A 67 -14.98 -13.28 -8.33
C THR A 67 -14.54 -11.92 -8.85
N ILE A 68 -14.80 -11.60 -10.11
CA ILE A 68 -14.54 -10.26 -10.69
C ILE A 68 -15.35 -9.19 -9.94
N VAL A 69 -16.65 -9.42 -9.79
CA VAL A 69 -17.56 -8.47 -9.12
C VAL A 69 -17.16 -8.28 -7.65
N THR A 70 -16.73 -9.35 -7.00
CA THR A 70 -16.28 -9.32 -5.60
C THR A 70 -14.96 -8.57 -5.46
N MET A 71 -13.97 -8.85 -6.33
CA MET A 71 -12.71 -8.11 -6.40
C MET A 71 -12.93 -6.61 -6.65
N ALA A 72 -13.82 -6.25 -7.57
CA ALA A 72 -14.16 -4.84 -7.84
C ALA A 72 -14.78 -4.15 -6.62
N LYS A 73 -15.69 -4.83 -5.90
CA LYS A 73 -16.27 -4.31 -4.65
C LYS A 73 -15.22 -4.12 -3.55
N TRP A 74 -14.30 -5.07 -3.41
CA TRP A 74 -13.16 -4.95 -2.49
C TRP A 74 -12.23 -3.81 -2.88
N GLY A 75 -11.92 -3.64 -4.17
CA GLY A 75 -11.13 -2.52 -4.68
C GLY A 75 -11.76 -1.16 -4.36
N CYS A 76 -13.06 -1.00 -4.62
CA CYS A 76 -13.81 0.19 -4.22
C CYS A 76 -13.81 0.41 -2.70
N SER A 77 -13.95 -0.64 -1.91
CA SER A 77 -13.91 -0.56 -0.44
C SER A 77 -12.54 -0.09 0.08
N VAL A 78 -11.45 -0.60 -0.49
CA VAL A 78 -10.09 -0.18 -0.13
C VAL A 78 -9.86 1.29 -0.51
N TYR A 79 -10.23 1.69 -1.72
CA TYR A 79 -10.12 3.08 -2.17
C TYR A 79 -10.86 4.05 -1.24
N VAL A 80 -12.11 3.71 -0.92
CA VAL A 80 -12.96 4.50 -0.02
C VAL A 80 -12.36 4.58 1.39
N ASN A 81 -11.87 3.46 1.95
CA ASN A 81 -11.24 3.45 3.27
C ASN A 81 -9.95 4.30 3.33
N ILE A 82 -9.14 4.27 2.28
CA ILE A 82 -7.94 5.11 2.21
C ILE A 82 -8.30 6.59 2.13
N GLN A 83 -9.39 6.94 1.44
CA GLN A 83 -9.84 8.33 1.31
C GLN A 83 -10.47 8.88 2.61
N TYR A 84 -11.09 8.03 3.42
CA TYR A 84 -11.64 8.39 4.73
C TYR A 84 -10.66 8.21 5.90
N ALA A 85 -9.43 7.76 5.63
CA ALA A 85 -8.43 7.63 6.68
C ALA A 85 -8.18 9.01 7.35
N PRO A 86 -8.28 9.11 8.69
CA PRO A 86 -8.20 10.39 9.39
C PRO A 86 -6.83 11.08 9.26
N LEU A 87 -5.80 10.33 8.84
CA LEU A 87 -4.47 10.83 8.47
C LEU A 87 -4.07 10.19 7.15
N THR A 88 -3.56 10.99 6.21
CA THR A 88 -3.08 10.46 4.93
C THR A 88 -1.75 9.72 5.12
N VAL A 89 -1.46 8.77 4.22
CA VAL A 89 -0.20 8.01 4.25
C VAL A 89 1.02 8.95 4.21
N VAL A 90 0.92 10.04 3.44
CA VAL A 90 1.98 11.07 3.36
C VAL A 90 2.14 11.81 4.70
N GLN A 91 1.05 12.10 5.41
CA GLN A 91 1.12 12.73 6.74
C GLN A 91 1.79 11.82 7.77
N LEU A 92 1.43 10.53 7.79
CA LEU A 92 2.07 9.55 8.69
C LEU A 92 3.55 9.35 8.35
N LEU A 93 3.88 9.28 7.06
CA LEU A 93 5.25 9.13 6.58
C LEU A 93 6.11 10.35 6.95
N TRP A 94 5.61 11.56 6.68
CA TRP A 94 6.32 12.79 6.96
C TRP A 94 6.55 12.97 8.46
N VAL A 95 5.55 12.67 9.31
CA VAL A 95 5.72 12.69 10.76
C VAL A 95 6.80 11.71 11.21
N ASN A 96 6.79 10.46 10.75
CA ASN A 96 7.78 9.46 11.15
C ASN A 96 9.20 9.82 10.66
N MET A 97 9.36 10.22 9.41
CA MET A 97 10.70 10.53 8.88
C MET A 97 11.29 11.80 9.48
N ILE A 98 10.49 12.84 9.72
CA ILE A 98 11.02 14.14 10.15
C ILE A 98 11.13 14.26 11.66
N MET A 99 10.23 13.63 12.41
CA MET A 99 10.34 13.60 13.87
C MET A 99 11.60 12.86 14.32
N ASP A 100 11.91 11.72 13.72
CA ASP A 100 13.09 10.93 14.10
C ASP A 100 14.39 11.62 13.68
N THR A 101 14.43 12.20 12.48
CA THR A 101 15.64 12.87 11.98
C THR A 101 15.89 14.22 12.67
N LEU A 102 14.89 15.09 12.79
CA LEU A 102 15.06 16.38 13.49
C LEU A 102 15.17 16.20 15.01
N GLY A 103 14.47 15.21 15.58
CA GLY A 103 14.59 14.88 17.00
C GLY A 103 15.99 14.40 17.36
N ALA A 104 16.57 13.54 16.54
CA ALA A 104 17.96 13.11 16.70
C ALA A 104 18.94 14.27 16.52
N LEU A 105 18.74 15.11 15.50
CA LEU A 105 19.59 16.27 15.24
C LEU A 105 19.55 17.28 16.41
N ALA A 106 18.37 17.60 16.93
CA ALA A 106 18.18 18.52 18.05
C ALA A 106 18.77 17.99 19.38
N LEU A 107 18.88 16.67 19.54
CA LEU A 107 19.57 16.06 20.68
C LEU A 107 21.09 16.06 20.47
N ALA A 108 21.56 15.87 19.25
CA ALA A 108 22.98 15.85 18.92
C ALA A 108 23.66 17.23 19.06
N THR A 109 22.91 18.33 18.89
CA THR A 109 23.43 19.70 18.93
C THR A 109 23.44 20.34 20.32
N LYS A 110 22.95 19.66 21.37
CA LYS A 110 22.98 20.21 22.73
C LYS A 110 24.43 20.24 23.25
N PRO A 111 24.91 21.40 23.76
CA PRO A 111 26.26 21.49 24.31
C PRO A 111 26.40 20.58 25.55
N PRO A 112 27.60 20.02 25.80
CA PRO A 112 27.82 19.15 26.95
C PRO A 112 27.66 19.94 28.25
N THR A 113 26.94 19.37 29.22
CA THR A 113 26.83 19.90 30.59
C THR A 113 27.96 19.32 31.44
N ASP A 114 28.67 20.15 32.21
CA ASP A 114 29.80 19.72 33.03
C ASP A 114 29.43 18.65 34.09
N GLU A 115 28.16 18.65 34.55
CA GLU A 115 27.59 17.60 35.41
C GLU A 115 27.61 16.19 34.79
N LEU A 116 27.77 16.08 33.46
CA LEU A 116 27.84 14.78 32.78
C LEU A 116 29.13 14.01 33.14
N MET A 117 30.21 14.73 33.47
CA MET A 117 31.52 14.16 33.84
C MET A 117 31.55 13.64 35.27
N GLU A 118 30.68 14.14 36.15
CA GLU A 118 30.59 13.73 37.56
C GLU A 118 29.71 12.47 37.74
N ARG A 119 28.97 12.09 36.70
CA ARG A 119 28.03 10.97 36.76
C ARG A 119 28.72 9.64 36.42
N GLN A 120 28.45 8.60 37.22
CA GLN A 120 28.91 7.24 36.93
C GLN A 120 28.47 6.73 35.53
N PRO A 121 29.32 5.99 34.80
CA PRO A 121 29.03 5.53 33.44
C PRO A 121 27.84 4.56 33.39
N PHE A 122 27.05 4.63 32.31
CA PHE A 122 25.89 3.77 32.13
C PHE A 122 26.30 2.30 31.97
N GLY A 123 25.72 1.41 32.79
CA GLY A 123 25.97 -0.02 32.71
C GLY A 123 25.29 -0.68 31.50
N ARG A 124 25.96 -1.66 30.88
CA ARG A 124 25.47 -2.41 29.69
C ARG A 124 24.10 -3.12 29.87
N LYS A 125 23.62 -3.32 31.11
CA LYS A 125 22.34 -3.99 31.43
C LYS A 125 21.27 -3.04 31.99
N GLY A 126 21.46 -1.73 31.92
CA GLY A 126 20.47 -0.76 32.40
C GLY A 126 19.28 -0.63 31.43
N ASN A 127 18.07 -0.49 31.97
CA ASN A 127 16.88 -0.23 31.16
C ASN A 127 17.00 1.13 30.44
N ILE A 128 16.77 1.14 29.13
CA ILE A 128 16.81 2.34 28.27
C ILE A 128 15.75 3.37 28.72
N ILE A 129 14.62 2.91 29.27
CA ILE A 129 13.54 3.77 29.78
C ILE A 129 13.54 3.73 31.32
N ARG A 130 13.84 4.87 31.95
CA ARG A 130 13.82 5.05 33.42
C ARG A 130 12.42 5.45 33.91
N ASN A 131 12.08 5.19 35.18
CA ASN A 131 10.77 5.55 35.75
C ASN A 131 10.42 7.05 35.62
N VAL A 132 11.44 7.92 35.65
CA VAL A 132 11.28 9.37 35.42
C VAL A 132 10.89 9.67 33.96
N MET A 133 11.45 8.93 33.00
CA MET A 133 11.13 9.06 31.58
C MET A 133 9.72 8.55 31.28
N TRP A 134 9.31 7.46 31.93
CA TRP A 134 7.92 6.95 31.87
C TRP A 134 6.90 7.98 32.38
N ARG A 135 7.18 8.65 33.50
CA ARG A 135 6.33 9.74 34.01
C ARG A 135 6.21 10.88 33.01
N ASN A 136 7.30 11.24 32.34
CA ASN A 136 7.29 12.29 31.33
C ASN A 136 6.51 11.88 30.07
N ILE A 137 6.66 10.64 29.60
CA ILE A 137 5.93 10.11 28.44
C ILE A 137 4.43 10.06 28.73
N MET A 138 4.02 9.54 29.89
CA MET A 138 2.61 9.46 30.27
C MET A 138 1.98 10.85 30.46
N GLY A 139 2.71 11.80 31.04
CA GLY A 139 2.24 13.18 31.19
C GLY A 139 2.01 13.87 29.85
N GLN A 140 2.96 13.73 28.91
CA GLN A 140 2.83 14.27 27.55
C GLN A 140 1.70 13.58 26.76
N SER A 141 1.61 12.25 26.85
CA SER A 141 0.55 11.48 26.19
C SER A 141 -0.84 11.92 26.67
N LEU A 142 -1.04 12.05 27.98
CA LEU A 142 -2.31 12.48 28.54
C LEU A 142 -2.65 13.93 28.15
N TYR A 143 -1.66 14.81 28.19
CA TYR A 143 -1.82 16.20 27.74
C TYR A 143 -2.21 16.30 26.27
N GLN A 144 -1.64 15.43 25.41
CA GLN A 144 -1.96 15.37 23.99
C GLN A 144 -3.36 14.82 23.72
N THR A 145 -3.82 13.83 24.51
CA THR A 145 -5.18 13.28 24.41
C THR A 145 -6.25 14.25 24.88
N MET A 146 -5.96 15.10 25.87
CA MET A 146 -6.91 16.12 26.34
C MET A 146 -7.05 17.32 25.38
N LYS A 147 -6.12 17.51 24.44
CA LYS A 147 -6.23 18.59 23.45
C LYS A 147 -7.24 18.25 22.36
N PRO A 148 -8.10 19.21 21.94
CA PRO A 148 -9.03 18.99 20.85
C PRO A 148 -8.27 18.68 19.54
N SER A 149 -8.76 17.70 18.78
CA SER A 149 -8.09 17.11 17.60
C SER A 149 -7.64 18.14 16.54
N LYS A 150 -8.34 19.27 16.42
CA LYS A 150 -7.98 20.37 15.50
C LYS A 150 -6.69 21.12 15.86
N GLN A 151 -6.19 21.00 17.09
CA GLN A 151 -4.98 21.68 17.56
C GLN A 151 -3.74 20.78 17.59
N VAL A 152 -3.89 19.46 17.52
CA VAL A 152 -2.75 18.52 17.65
C VAL A 152 -1.82 18.64 16.44
N ILE A 153 -2.37 18.62 15.23
CA ILE A 153 -1.60 18.73 13.98
C ILE A 153 -0.98 20.12 13.86
N GLY A 154 -1.74 21.18 14.19
CA GLY A 154 -1.24 22.56 14.16
C GLY A 154 -0.13 22.84 15.18
N PHE A 155 -0.17 22.21 16.35
CA PHE A 155 0.86 22.36 17.38
C PHE A 155 2.15 21.60 17.05
N THR A 156 2.05 20.41 16.44
CA THR A 156 3.24 19.65 16.02
C THR A 156 3.93 20.29 14.82
N ILE A 157 3.17 20.88 13.87
CA ILE A 157 3.73 21.59 12.72
C ILE A 157 4.23 22.99 13.11
N GLY A 158 3.49 23.72 13.96
CA GLY A 158 3.88 25.06 14.43
C GLY A 158 5.03 25.10 15.44
N PHE A 159 5.50 23.96 15.92
CA PHE A 159 6.74 23.86 16.71
C PHE A 159 7.96 23.57 15.80
N LEU A 160 7.72 23.26 14.52
CA LEU A 160 8.72 22.81 13.56
C LEU A 160 8.98 23.82 12.43
N LEU A 161 8.14 24.86 12.32
CA LEU A 161 8.28 26.07 11.49
C LEU A 161 8.43 27.30 12.39
#